data_AF-A0A1G6KLW1-F1
#
_entry.id   AF-A0A1G6KLW1-F1
#
_cell.length_a   1.000
_cell.length_b   1.000
_cell.length_c   1.000
_cell.angle_alpha   90.00
_cell.angle_beta   90.00
_cell.angle_gamma   90.00
#
_symmetry.space_group_name_H-M   'P 1'
#
loop_
_entity.id
_entity.type
_entity.pdbx_description
1 polymer ?
#
loop_
_entity_poly.entity_id
_entity_poly.type
_entity_poly.pdbx_seq_one_letter_code
_entity_poly.pdbx_strand_id
1 'polypeptide(L)'
;MYKIANTFMLIFLIFFIFLLIPQMALAWGPGVHTLISFNLLDELKAYGSVFYPIVSNNFWEFLYGSLAPDFMVAKKLVSKKNNSHNFDFADKLIDSAKNEKELSFALGYLSHLASDKIMHEVFLSDYKIVNSFEHISVELLSDAYYANYLNVVSFVLKRKSALDKPLKANFGLVINTFIGKNILRLSTKNAISSISKNIVVNNFKIEKIDKKVIDSYIKFSLKSSLTRITKLK
;
A
#
# COMPACT_ATOMS: atom_id res chain seq x y z
N MET A 1 18.12 -36.42 18.86
CA MET A 1 17.86 -36.33 17.41
C MET A 1 16.52 -35.65 17.08
N TYR A 2 15.42 -35.92 17.81
CA TYR A 2 14.10 -35.28 17.57
C TYR A 2 14.04 -33.73 17.74
N LYS A 3 14.76 -33.14 18.70
CA LYS A 3 14.79 -31.67 18.90
C LYS A 3 15.45 -30.91 17.75
N ILE A 4 16.51 -31.47 17.17
CA ILE A 4 17.29 -30.83 16.10
C ILE A 4 16.48 -30.78 14.80
N ALA A 5 15.76 -31.85 14.47
CA ALA A 5 14.85 -31.90 13.33
C ALA A 5 13.74 -30.83 13.41
N ASN A 6 13.20 -30.57 14.61
CA ASN A 6 12.22 -29.49 14.81
C ASN A 6 12.82 -28.10 14.64
N THR A 7 14.06 -27.87 15.06
CA THR A 7 14.75 -26.59 14.84
C THR A 7 15.01 -26.35 13.35
N PHE A 8 15.47 -27.36 12.60
CA PHE A 8 15.65 -27.26 11.15
C PHE A 8 14.32 -27.07 10.42
N MET A 9 13.26 -27.78 10.83
CA MET A 9 11.93 -27.62 10.24
C MET A 9 11.36 -26.22 10.54
N LEU A 10 11.59 -25.67 11.73
CA LEU A 10 11.18 -24.32 12.09
C LEU A 10 11.96 -23.26 11.29
N ILE A 11 13.29 -23.41 11.16
CA ILE A 11 14.13 -22.53 10.33
C ILE A 11 13.70 -22.61 8.87
N PHE A 12 13.42 -23.81 8.36
CA PHE A 12 12.93 -24.03 7.00
C PHE A 12 11.55 -23.40 6.78
N LEU A 13 10.64 -23.52 7.75
CA LEU A 13 9.32 -22.89 7.68
C LEU A 13 9.42 -21.37 7.75
N ILE A 14 10.26 -20.82 8.62
CA ILE A 14 10.55 -19.38 8.71
C ILE A 14 11.16 -18.90 7.39
N PHE A 15 12.13 -19.62 6.82
CA PHE A 15 12.75 -19.31 5.55
C PHE A 15 11.74 -19.35 4.39
N PHE A 16 10.84 -20.34 4.35
CA PHE A 16 9.77 -20.41 3.37
C PHE A 16 8.72 -19.30 3.55
N ILE A 17 8.38 -18.96 4.79
CA ILE A 17 7.52 -17.80 5.09
C ILE A 17 8.20 -16.53 4.59
N PHE A 18 9.51 -16.34 4.81
CA PHE A 18 10.28 -15.21 4.30
C PHE A 18 10.37 -15.18 2.77
N LEU A 19 10.44 -16.32 2.09
CA LEU A 19 10.38 -16.42 0.63
C LEU A 19 8.98 -16.16 0.05
N LEU A 20 7.94 -16.37 0.86
CA LEU A 20 6.54 -16.13 0.51
C LEU A 20 6.07 -14.72 0.90
N ILE A 21 6.82 -14.00 1.75
CA ILE A 21 6.66 -12.56 1.93
C ILE A 21 7.06 -11.94 0.58
N PRO A 22 6.12 -11.32 -0.16
CA PRO A 22 6.48 -10.66 -1.39
C PRO A 22 7.63 -9.71 -1.09
N GLN A 23 8.61 -9.63 -1.98
CA GLN A 23 9.60 -8.53 -1.99
C GLN A 23 8.93 -7.13 -2.18
N MET A 24 7.61 -7.07 -2.06
CA MET A 24 6.65 -5.98 -2.23
C MET A 24 6.10 -5.47 -0.89
N ALA A 25 6.61 -5.92 0.26
CA ALA A 25 6.36 -5.26 1.56
C ALA A 25 7.34 -4.11 1.76
N LEU A 26 7.41 -3.26 0.73
CA LEU A 26 8.16 -2.04 0.74
C LEU A 26 7.17 -0.97 0.27
N ALA A 27 6.33 -0.44 1.16
CA ALA A 27 5.32 0.59 0.86
C ALA A 27 4.75 1.24 2.14
N TRP A 28 3.80 2.16 2.04
CA TRP A 28 2.90 2.41 3.18
C TRP A 28 1.95 1.22 3.36
N GLY A 29 1.42 1.05 4.59
CA GLY A 29 0.35 0.08 4.81
C GLY A 29 -0.97 0.52 4.15
N PRO A 30 -1.90 -0.43 3.87
CA PRO A 30 -3.17 -0.12 3.22
C PRO A 30 -4.07 0.81 4.04
N GLY A 31 -3.92 0.84 5.37
CA GLY A 31 -4.61 1.81 6.23
C GLY A 31 -4.16 3.24 5.94
N VAL A 32 -2.85 3.47 5.87
CA VAL A 32 -2.25 4.76 5.51
C VAL A 32 -2.60 5.17 4.08
N HIS A 33 -2.55 4.25 3.10
CA HIS A 33 -2.98 4.57 1.73
C HIS A 33 -4.45 5.00 1.67
N THR A 34 -5.31 4.34 2.44
CA THR A 34 -6.72 4.74 2.54
C THR A 34 -6.86 6.14 3.14
N LEU A 35 -6.16 6.45 4.24
CA LEU A 35 -6.14 7.79 4.82
C LEU A 35 -5.69 8.84 3.80
N ILE A 36 -4.56 8.60 3.11
CA ILE A 36 -4.04 9.50 2.09
C ILE A 36 -5.09 9.74 1.00
N SER A 37 -5.78 8.68 0.56
CA SER A 37 -6.84 8.79 -0.45
C SER A 37 -8.02 9.66 -0.02
N PHE A 38 -8.45 9.59 1.25
CA PHE A 38 -9.48 10.49 1.79
C PHE A 38 -8.99 11.94 1.81
N ASN A 39 -7.81 12.20 2.34
CA ASN A 39 -7.27 13.56 2.39
C ASN A 39 -7.03 14.13 0.99
N LEU A 40 -6.63 13.29 0.04
CA LEU A 40 -6.38 13.70 -1.34
C LEU A 40 -7.66 14.13 -2.06
N LEU A 41 -8.82 13.57 -1.73
CA LEU A 41 -10.10 14.07 -2.25
C LEU A 41 -10.35 15.53 -1.86
N ASP A 42 -10.08 15.87 -0.60
CA ASP A 42 -10.21 17.24 -0.10
C ASP A 42 -9.16 18.18 -0.71
N GLU A 43 -7.92 17.73 -0.84
CA GLU A 43 -6.85 18.50 -1.49
C GLU A 43 -7.12 18.74 -2.98
N LEU A 44 -7.65 17.74 -3.71
CA LEU A 44 -8.06 17.90 -5.11
C LEU A 44 -9.16 18.95 -5.25
N LYS A 45 -10.11 18.98 -4.30
CA LYS A 45 -11.15 20.00 -4.23
C LYS A 45 -10.55 21.38 -3.99
N ALA A 46 -9.70 21.50 -2.97
CA ALA A 46 -9.10 22.77 -2.57
C ALA A 46 -8.19 23.34 -3.67
N TYR A 47 -7.47 22.47 -4.38
CA TYR A 47 -6.64 22.85 -5.52
C TYR A 47 -7.45 23.28 -6.75
N GLY A 48 -8.73 22.92 -6.85
CA GLY A 48 -9.53 23.13 -8.06
C GLY A 48 -9.13 22.19 -9.20
N SER A 49 -8.73 20.96 -8.87
CA SER A 49 -8.30 19.98 -9.86
C SER A 49 -9.46 19.55 -10.76
N VAL A 50 -9.21 19.46 -12.07
CA VAL A 50 -10.16 18.90 -13.06
C VAL A 50 -10.53 17.45 -12.76
N PHE A 51 -9.67 16.74 -12.02
CA PHE A 51 -9.91 15.36 -11.61
C PHE A 51 -10.77 15.25 -10.35
N TYR A 52 -11.03 16.34 -9.62
CA TYR A 52 -11.91 16.30 -8.44
C TYR A 52 -13.28 15.66 -8.72
N PRO A 53 -14.08 16.10 -9.73
CA PRO A 53 -15.38 15.50 -10.01
C PRO A 53 -15.29 14.01 -10.41
N ILE A 54 -14.26 13.63 -11.18
CA ILE A 54 -14.03 12.24 -11.59
C ILE A 54 -13.81 11.36 -10.35
N VAL A 55 -12.94 11.81 -9.45
CA VAL A 55 -12.59 11.10 -8.22
C VAL A 55 -13.75 11.12 -7.23
N SER A 56 -14.43 12.26 -7.01
CA SER A 56 -15.54 12.36 -6.05
C SER A 56 -16.72 11.49 -6.44
N ASN A 57 -17.08 11.45 -7.72
CA ASN A 57 -18.21 10.67 -8.22
C ASN A 57 -17.91 9.16 -8.27
N ASN A 58 -16.62 8.79 -8.32
CA ASN A 58 -16.16 7.41 -8.44
C ASN A 58 -15.18 7.03 -7.33
N PHE A 59 -15.34 7.59 -6.13
CA PHE A 59 -14.33 7.50 -5.06
C PHE A 59 -14.08 6.07 -4.59
N TRP A 60 -15.10 5.22 -4.69
CA TRP A 60 -14.99 3.80 -4.39
C TRP A 60 -14.07 3.04 -5.35
N GLU A 61 -13.93 3.50 -6.59
CA GLU A 61 -12.96 2.95 -7.55
C GLU A 61 -11.58 3.59 -7.36
N PHE A 62 -11.52 4.86 -6.96
CA PHE A 62 -10.27 5.50 -6.52
C PHE A 62 -9.62 4.74 -5.36
N LEU A 63 -10.38 4.49 -4.28
CA LEU A 63 -9.91 3.69 -3.14
C LEU A 63 -9.50 2.27 -3.56
N TYR A 64 -10.22 1.69 -4.52
CA TYR A 64 -9.86 0.38 -5.03
C TYR A 64 -8.53 0.41 -5.77
N GLY A 65 -8.30 1.44 -6.60
CA GLY A 65 -7.03 1.69 -7.27
C GLY A 65 -5.87 1.95 -6.30
N SER A 66 -6.09 2.74 -5.25
CA SER A 66 -5.04 3.06 -4.27
C SER A 66 -4.63 1.87 -3.39
N LEU A 67 -5.43 0.82 -3.37
CA LEU A 67 -5.18 -0.42 -2.64
C LEU A 67 -4.74 -1.56 -3.57
N ALA A 68 -4.97 -1.42 -4.87
CA ALA A 68 -4.70 -2.46 -5.84
C ALA A 68 -3.24 -2.96 -5.82
N PRO A 69 -2.20 -2.11 -5.75
CA PRO A 69 -0.82 -2.59 -5.79
C PRO A 69 -0.44 -3.54 -4.64
N ASP A 70 -1.01 -3.33 -3.44
CA ASP A 70 -0.79 -4.18 -2.25
C ASP A 70 -1.43 -5.56 -2.37
N PHE A 71 -2.51 -5.66 -3.13
CA PHE A 71 -3.37 -6.85 -3.12
C PHE A 71 -3.41 -7.58 -4.46
N MET A 72 -2.96 -6.96 -5.56
CA MET A 72 -3.03 -7.55 -6.88
C MET A 72 -1.74 -8.28 -7.24
N VAL A 73 -1.90 -9.55 -7.62
CA VAL A 73 -0.84 -10.33 -8.25
C VAL A 73 -1.01 -10.23 -9.76
N ALA A 74 0.01 -9.76 -10.47
CA ALA A 74 0.04 -9.83 -11.93
C ALA A 74 0.24 -11.29 -12.35
N LYS A 75 -0.81 -11.93 -12.89
CA LYS A 75 -0.79 -13.36 -13.25
C LYS A 75 -0.07 -13.66 -14.56
N LYS A 76 0.12 -12.68 -15.44
CA LYS A 76 1.00 -12.85 -16.59
C LYS A 76 2.43 -12.72 -16.08
N LEU A 77 3.26 -13.73 -16.37
CA LEU A 77 4.71 -13.72 -16.21
C LEU A 77 5.27 -12.51 -16.97
N VAL A 78 5.30 -11.33 -16.36
CA VAL A 78 5.87 -10.16 -17.01
C VAL A 78 7.31 -10.06 -16.57
N SER A 79 8.18 -9.96 -17.58
CA SER A 79 9.51 -9.38 -17.48
C SER A 79 9.56 -8.23 -16.46
N LYS A 80 10.75 -7.98 -15.89
CA LYS A 80 11.07 -6.90 -14.91
C LYS A 80 10.44 -5.51 -15.17
N LYS A 81 9.84 -5.27 -16.34
CA LYS A 81 9.14 -4.04 -16.75
C LYS A 81 7.69 -3.87 -16.25
N ASN A 82 6.96 -4.91 -15.83
CA ASN A 82 5.59 -4.72 -15.28
C ASN A 82 5.46 -5.18 -13.83
N ASN A 83 6.28 -4.62 -12.94
CA ASN A 83 5.97 -4.65 -11.51
C ASN A 83 4.74 -3.76 -11.25
N SER A 84 3.84 -4.16 -10.36
CA SER A 84 2.69 -3.34 -9.92
C SER A 84 3.12 -2.01 -9.30
N HIS A 85 4.37 -1.91 -8.87
CA HIS A 85 4.96 -0.67 -8.35
C HIS A 85 5.77 0.05 -9.44
N ASN A 86 5.19 0.24 -10.63
CA ASN A 86 5.81 0.93 -11.75
C ASN A 86 4.92 2.10 -12.22
N PHE A 87 5.49 3.31 -12.27
CA PHE A 87 4.81 4.48 -12.80
C PHE A 87 4.40 4.31 -14.27
N ASP A 88 5.18 3.61 -15.10
CA ASP A 88 4.80 3.32 -16.49
C ASP A 88 3.50 2.51 -16.57
N PHE A 89 3.22 1.68 -15.56
CA PHE A 89 2.00 0.90 -15.50
C PHE A 89 0.81 1.76 -15.07
N ALA A 90 0.99 2.68 -14.13
CA ALA A 90 -0.03 3.66 -13.77
C ALA A 90 -0.36 4.58 -14.97
N ASP A 91 0.64 5.06 -15.68
CA ASP A 91 0.46 5.91 -16.87
C ASP A 91 -0.33 5.14 -17.95
N LYS A 92 -0.02 3.85 -18.19
CA LYS A 92 -0.83 2.98 -19.07
C LYS A 92 -2.28 2.82 -18.62
N LEU A 93 -2.54 2.67 -17.32
CA LEU A 93 -3.92 2.58 -16.80
C LEU A 93 -4.69 3.87 -17.07
N ILE A 94 -4.04 5.03 -16.95
CA ILE A 94 -4.64 6.34 -17.22
C ILE A 94 -4.93 6.47 -18.72
N ASP A 95 -3.95 6.21 -19.58
CA ASP A 95 -4.06 6.35 -21.03
C ASP A 95 -5.11 5.41 -21.65
N SER A 96 -5.37 4.26 -21.01
CA SER A 96 -6.30 3.25 -21.49
C SER A 96 -7.70 3.32 -20.86
N ALA A 97 -7.91 4.23 -19.90
CA ALA A 97 -9.18 4.38 -19.22
C ALA A 97 -10.29 4.80 -20.20
N LYS A 98 -11.35 3.99 -20.28
CA LYS A 98 -12.46 4.21 -21.23
C LYS A 98 -13.63 5.00 -20.64
N ASN A 99 -13.63 5.19 -19.33
CA ASN A 99 -14.69 5.85 -18.58
C ASN A 99 -14.13 6.40 -17.25
N GLU A 100 -14.92 7.25 -16.59
CA GLU A 100 -14.52 7.90 -15.35
C GLU A 100 -14.24 6.93 -14.19
N LYS A 101 -14.86 5.74 -14.17
CA LYS A 101 -14.58 4.72 -13.14
C LYS A 101 -13.19 4.14 -13.30
N GLU A 102 -12.82 3.78 -14.54
CA GLU A 102 -11.48 3.30 -14.87
C GLU A 102 -10.43 4.39 -14.62
N LEU A 103 -10.72 5.64 -14.99
CA LEU A 103 -9.80 6.76 -14.75
C LEU A 103 -9.63 7.02 -13.25
N SER A 104 -10.72 7.03 -12.48
CA SER A 104 -10.68 7.16 -11.02
C SER A 104 -9.84 6.06 -10.37
N PHE A 105 -10.00 4.80 -10.80
CA PHE A 105 -9.13 3.70 -10.38
C PHE A 105 -7.66 3.96 -10.71
N ALA A 106 -7.35 4.38 -11.94
CA ALA A 106 -5.98 4.65 -12.37
C ALA A 106 -5.33 5.79 -11.57
N LEU A 107 -6.07 6.85 -11.26
CA LEU A 107 -5.62 7.95 -10.40
C LEU A 107 -5.37 7.49 -8.96
N GLY A 108 -6.19 6.58 -8.44
CA GLY A 108 -5.96 5.93 -7.14
C GLY A 108 -4.65 5.14 -7.13
N TYR A 109 -4.42 4.37 -8.19
CA TYR A 109 -3.19 3.60 -8.38
C TYR A 109 -1.95 4.51 -8.43
N LEU A 110 -2.04 5.61 -9.16
CA LEU A 110 -0.97 6.61 -9.24
C LEU A 110 -0.67 7.26 -7.88
N SER A 111 -1.71 7.56 -7.09
CA SER A 111 -1.56 8.08 -5.72
C SER A 111 -0.81 7.11 -4.81
N HIS A 112 -1.09 5.81 -4.92
CA HIS A 112 -0.36 4.78 -4.18
C HIS A 112 1.15 4.85 -4.47
N LEU A 113 1.53 4.77 -5.75
CA LEU A 113 2.95 4.83 -6.17
C LEU A 113 3.66 6.11 -5.73
N ALA A 114 2.96 7.25 -5.84
CA ALA A 114 3.50 8.54 -5.44
C ALA A 114 3.73 8.63 -3.92
N SER A 115 2.92 7.94 -3.13
CA SER A 115 3.04 7.87 -1.67
C SER A 115 4.19 6.96 -1.25
N ASP A 116 4.32 5.79 -1.89
CA ASP A 116 5.41 4.85 -1.61
C ASP A 116 6.77 5.40 -1.97
N LYS A 117 6.85 6.17 -3.05
CA LYS A 117 8.09 6.86 -3.40
C LYS A 117 8.61 7.71 -2.22
N ILE A 118 7.72 8.39 -1.49
CA ILE A 118 8.09 9.16 -0.30
C ILE A 118 8.52 8.24 0.85
N MET A 119 7.82 7.12 1.07
CA MET A 119 8.21 6.13 2.07
C MET A 119 9.65 5.64 1.82
N HIS A 120 9.95 5.17 0.61
CA HIS A 120 11.24 4.55 0.30
C HIS A 120 12.40 5.51 0.17
N GLU A 121 12.21 6.59 -0.58
CA GLU A 121 13.33 7.47 -0.93
C GLU A 121 13.62 8.48 0.17
N VAL A 122 12.61 8.85 0.97
CA VAL A 122 12.75 9.90 2.00
C VAL A 122 12.70 9.28 3.38
N PHE A 123 11.59 8.66 3.79
CA PHE A 123 11.40 8.26 5.18
C PHE A 123 12.40 7.17 5.62
N LEU A 124 12.53 6.08 4.85
CA LEU A 124 13.49 5.02 5.19
C LEU A 124 14.94 5.51 5.18
N SER A 125 15.26 6.43 4.27
CA SER A 125 16.59 7.04 4.17
C SER A 125 16.91 7.89 5.41
N ASP A 126 15.98 8.76 5.81
CA ASP A 126 16.13 9.67 6.96
C ASP A 126 16.33 8.90 8.28
N TYR A 127 15.74 7.70 8.41
CA TYR A 127 15.86 6.83 9.59
C TYR A 127 16.85 5.68 9.42
N LYS A 128 17.56 5.61 8.27
CA LYS A 128 18.54 4.56 7.94
C LYS A 128 17.99 3.15 8.15
N ILE A 129 16.76 2.93 7.72
CA ILE A 129 16.07 1.63 7.73
C ILE A 129 16.51 0.87 6.49
N VAL A 130 17.21 -0.25 6.69
CA VAL A 130 17.88 -0.97 5.59
C VAL A 130 17.49 -2.44 5.51
N ASN A 131 16.84 -2.99 6.54
CA ASN A 131 16.41 -4.38 6.55
C ASN A 131 14.88 -4.50 6.49
N SER A 132 14.40 -5.61 5.93
CA SER A 132 12.97 -5.85 5.69
C SER A 132 12.15 -5.92 6.98
N PHE A 133 12.74 -6.34 8.10
CA PHE A 133 12.03 -6.45 9.37
C PHE A 133 11.70 -5.07 9.94
N GLU A 134 12.68 -4.17 9.99
CA GLU A 134 12.49 -2.78 10.44
C GLU A 134 11.50 -2.05 9.54
N HIS A 135 11.54 -2.31 8.24
CA HIS A 135 10.60 -1.71 7.31
C HIS A 135 9.16 -2.14 7.59
N ILE A 136 8.89 -3.46 7.56
CA ILE A 136 7.57 -4.02 7.87
C ILE A 136 7.09 -3.53 9.24
N SER A 137 8.01 -3.40 10.20
CA SER A 137 7.72 -2.86 11.53
C SER A 137 7.17 -1.43 11.48
N VAL A 138 7.78 -0.56 10.67
CA VAL A 138 7.32 0.84 10.48
C VAL A 138 6.01 0.89 9.70
N GLU A 139 5.82 0.07 8.67
CA GLU A 139 4.55 -0.01 7.93
C GLU A 139 3.39 -0.38 8.86
N LEU A 140 3.57 -1.47 9.64
CA LEU A 140 2.58 -1.95 10.60
C LEU A 140 2.33 -0.95 11.72
N LEU A 141 3.37 -0.27 12.22
CA LEU A 141 3.23 0.80 13.21
C LEU A 141 2.45 2.00 12.64
N SER A 142 2.67 2.33 11.37
CA SER A 142 1.98 3.43 10.72
C SER A 142 0.50 3.12 10.54
N ASP A 143 0.16 1.93 10.05
CA ASP A 143 -1.22 1.45 9.98
C ASP A 143 -1.88 1.34 11.37
N ALA A 144 -1.10 1.03 12.41
CA ALA A 144 -1.60 1.01 13.78
C ALA A 144 -2.13 2.36 14.25
N TYR A 145 -1.45 3.46 13.90
CA TYR A 145 -1.91 4.81 14.22
C TYR A 145 -3.22 5.18 13.50
N TYR A 146 -3.55 4.46 12.42
CA TYR A 146 -4.67 4.72 11.52
C TYR A 146 -5.61 3.52 11.35
N ALA A 147 -5.70 2.68 12.40
CA ALA A 147 -6.43 1.41 12.35
C ALA A 147 -7.92 1.53 11.99
N ASN A 148 -8.54 2.71 12.18
CA ASN A 148 -9.92 2.98 11.77
C ASN A 148 -10.11 2.84 10.25
N TYR A 149 -9.08 3.09 9.45
CA TYR A 149 -9.14 2.97 7.99
C TYR A 149 -9.07 1.52 7.49
N LEU A 150 -8.59 0.58 8.31
CA LEU A 150 -8.54 -0.84 7.94
C LEU A 150 -9.95 -1.44 7.72
N ASN A 151 -10.98 -0.90 8.36
CA ASN A 151 -12.36 -1.29 8.10
C ASN A 151 -12.80 -0.91 6.69
N VAL A 152 -12.35 0.25 6.19
CA VAL A 152 -12.62 0.69 4.81
C VAL A 152 -11.88 -0.21 3.82
N VAL A 153 -10.61 -0.55 4.09
CA VAL A 153 -9.85 -1.54 3.28
C VAL A 153 -10.62 -2.86 3.16
N SER A 154 -11.07 -3.40 4.30
CA SER A 154 -11.87 -4.63 4.35
C SER A 154 -13.16 -4.53 3.54
N PHE A 155 -13.85 -3.38 3.60
CA PHE A 155 -15.05 -3.13 2.81
C PHE A 155 -14.75 -3.08 1.30
N VAL A 156 -13.74 -2.32 0.88
CA VAL A 156 -13.33 -2.18 -0.53
C VAL A 156 -12.99 -3.54 -1.12
N LEU A 157 -12.21 -4.36 -0.40
CA LEU A 157 -11.83 -5.71 -0.86
C LEU A 157 -13.01 -6.69 -0.95
N LYS A 158 -14.07 -6.50 -0.15
CA LYS A 158 -15.27 -7.35 -0.18
C LYS A 158 -16.27 -6.92 -1.25
N ARG A 159 -16.28 -5.64 -1.66
CA ARG A 159 -17.29 -5.06 -2.55
C ARG A 159 -17.36 -5.74 -3.93
N LYS A 160 -16.27 -6.39 -4.39
CA LYS A 160 -16.06 -6.91 -5.76
C LYS A 160 -16.33 -5.82 -6.81
N SER A 161 -15.27 -5.17 -7.30
CA SER A 161 -15.43 -4.09 -8.27
C SER A 161 -15.86 -4.63 -9.64
N ALA A 162 -16.68 -3.87 -10.36
CA ALA A 162 -16.96 -4.13 -11.77
C ALA A 162 -15.67 -4.09 -12.63
N LEU A 163 -14.62 -3.43 -12.13
CA LEU A 163 -13.31 -3.33 -12.77
C LEU A 163 -12.50 -4.64 -12.70
N ASP A 164 -12.87 -5.61 -11.86
CA ASP A 164 -12.12 -6.87 -11.72
C ASP A 164 -11.98 -7.61 -13.06
N LYS A 165 -13.06 -7.65 -13.86
CA LYS A 165 -13.07 -8.30 -15.18
C LYS A 165 -12.16 -7.58 -16.19
N PRO A 166 -12.33 -6.27 -16.47
CA PRO A 166 -11.45 -5.57 -17.42
C PRO A 166 -10.00 -5.51 -16.94
N LEU A 167 -9.73 -5.36 -15.64
CA LEU A 167 -8.36 -5.35 -15.11
C LEU A 167 -7.65 -6.68 -15.34
N LYS A 168 -8.36 -7.80 -15.10
CA LYS A 168 -7.84 -9.13 -15.40
C LYS A 168 -7.64 -9.36 -16.90
N ALA A 169 -8.60 -8.97 -17.73
CA ALA A 169 -8.57 -9.22 -19.17
C ALA A 169 -7.48 -8.39 -19.87
N ASN A 170 -7.37 -7.11 -19.53
CA ASN A 170 -6.52 -6.16 -20.24
C ASN A 170 -5.11 -6.08 -19.64
N PHE A 171 -4.97 -6.25 -18.32
CA PHE A 171 -3.70 -6.06 -17.61
C PHE A 171 -3.20 -7.30 -16.87
N GLY A 172 -3.99 -8.37 -16.81
CA GLY A 172 -3.62 -9.58 -16.06
C GLY A 172 -3.58 -9.38 -14.54
N LEU A 173 -4.16 -8.28 -14.05
CA LEU A 173 -4.25 -7.97 -12.62
C LEU A 173 -5.36 -8.79 -11.97
N VAL A 174 -5.02 -9.48 -10.89
CA VAL A 174 -5.99 -10.27 -10.12
C VAL A 174 -5.82 -9.99 -8.63
N ILE A 175 -6.89 -9.57 -7.96
CA ILE A 175 -6.89 -9.43 -6.51
C ILE A 175 -6.60 -10.78 -5.86
N ASN A 176 -5.64 -10.78 -4.95
CA ASN A 176 -5.38 -11.87 -4.03
C ASN A 176 -5.96 -11.53 -2.65
N THR A 177 -7.21 -11.97 -2.43
CA THR A 177 -7.91 -11.74 -1.15
C THR A 177 -7.31 -12.50 0.02
N PHE A 178 -6.48 -13.53 -0.22
CA PHE A 178 -5.74 -14.23 0.83
C PHE A 178 -4.62 -13.34 1.39
N ILE A 179 -3.86 -12.66 0.53
CA ILE A 179 -2.84 -11.68 0.93
C ILE A 179 -3.51 -10.55 1.73
N GLY A 180 -4.59 -9.98 1.20
CA GLY A 180 -5.28 -8.87 1.86
C GLY A 180 -5.82 -9.21 3.25
N LYS A 181 -6.39 -10.40 3.44
CA LYS A 181 -6.87 -10.84 4.77
C LYS A 181 -5.73 -10.99 5.79
N ASN A 182 -4.55 -11.45 5.36
CA ASN A 182 -3.41 -11.64 6.25
C ASN A 182 -2.77 -10.29 6.64
N ILE A 183 -2.59 -9.37 5.69
CA ILE A 183 -2.11 -8.00 5.96
C ILE A 183 -3.04 -7.29 6.94
N LEU A 184 -4.35 -7.35 6.70
CA LEU A 184 -5.35 -6.77 7.59
C LEU A 184 -5.28 -7.36 9.01
N ARG A 185 -5.07 -8.68 9.13
CA ARG A 185 -4.98 -9.36 10.43
C ARG A 185 -3.73 -8.94 11.21
N LEU A 186 -2.60 -8.78 10.53
CA LEU A 186 -1.33 -8.35 11.13
C LEU A 186 -1.37 -6.87 11.54
N SER A 187 -2.16 -6.07 10.85
CA SER A 187 -2.38 -4.66 11.15
C SER A 187 -3.42 -4.41 12.26
N THR A 188 -3.84 -5.46 13.01
CA THR A 188 -4.83 -5.33 14.11
C THR A 188 -4.20 -5.02 15.47
N LYS A 189 -4.94 -4.30 16.33
CA LYS A 189 -4.48 -3.80 17.65
C LYS A 189 -3.78 -4.85 18.53
N ASN A 190 -4.20 -6.11 18.49
CA ASN A 190 -3.62 -7.17 19.33
C ASN A 190 -2.23 -7.61 18.83
N ALA A 191 -2.06 -7.78 17.51
CA ALA A 191 -0.75 -8.06 16.92
C ALA A 191 0.20 -6.86 17.14
N ILE A 192 -0.32 -5.65 17.02
CA ILE A 192 0.38 -4.38 17.22
C ILE A 192 0.89 -4.19 18.66
N SER A 193 0.10 -4.53 19.69
CA SER A 193 0.53 -4.33 21.09
C SER A 193 1.76 -5.18 21.46
N SER A 194 1.91 -6.34 20.83
CA SER A 194 3.07 -7.23 20.99
C SER A 194 4.24 -6.81 20.11
N ILE A 195 3.96 -6.35 18.88
CA ILE A 195 4.96 -5.87 17.92
C ILE A 195 5.60 -4.56 18.40
N SER A 196 4.81 -3.56 18.79
CA SER A 196 5.30 -2.29 19.34
C SER A 196 6.20 -2.49 20.55
N LYS A 197 5.80 -3.34 21.51
CA LYS A 197 6.64 -3.68 22.68
C LYS A 197 7.97 -4.33 22.27
N ASN A 198 7.95 -5.29 21.34
CA ASN A 198 9.18 -5.99 20.93
C ASN A 198 10.09 -5.14 20.03
N ILE A 199 9.54 -4.28 19.17
CA ILE A 199 10.31 -3.35 18.33
C ILE A 199 10.96 -2.27 19.19
N VAL A 200 10.20 -1.66 20.10
CA VAL A 200 10.69 -0.62 21.02
C VAL A 200 11.82 -1.17 21.90
N VAL A 201 11.73 -2.43 22.32
CA VAL A 201 12.75 -3.07 23.17
C VAL A 201 14.04 -3.41 22.41
N ASN A 202 13.98 -3.69 21.10
CA ASN A 202 15.14 -4.18 20.35
C ASN A 202 15.83 -3.15 19.42
N ASN A 203 15.20 -2.01 19.11
CA ASN A 203 15.75 -1.05 18.14
C ASN A 203 15.55 0.43 18.54
N PHE A 204 16.56 1.00 19.20
CA PHE A 204 16.63 2.43 19.59
C PHE A 204 16.36 3.44 18.44
N LYS A 205 16.51 3.02 17.17
CA LYS A 205 16.19 3.87 16.01
C LYS A 205 14.68 4.05 15.79
N ILE A 206 13.89 3.00 16.02
CA ILE A 206 12.43 3.02 15.79
C ILE A 206 11.70 3.69 16.97
N GLU A 207 12.31 3.73 18.16
CA GLU A 207 11.78 4.47 19.32
C GLU A 207 11.53 5.97 19.01
N LYS A 208 12.32 6.55 18.09
CA LYS A 208 12.17 7.95 17.67
C LYS A 208 11.09 8.17 16.61
N ILE A 209 10.48 7.10 16.09
CA ILE A 209 9.40 7.17 15.11
C ILE A 209 8.08 7.16 15.88
N ASP A 210 7.60 8.34 16.23
CA ASP A 210 6.29 8.53 16.83
C ASP A 210 5.23 8.86 15.76
N LYS A 211 3.99 9.02 16.21
CA LYS A 211 2.89 9.41 15.32
C LYS A 211 3.16 10.75 14.61
N LYS A 212 3.77 11.74 15.26
CA LYS A 212 4.00 13.06 14.64
C LYS A 212 4.99 12.98 13.48
N VAL A 213 6.03 12.16 13.63
CA VAL A 213 6.97 11.83 12.55
C VAL A 213 6.21 11.24 11.37
N ILE A 214 5.42 10.19 11.61
CA ILE A 214 4.63 9.51 10.56
C ILE A 214 3.66 10.48 9.89
N ASP A 215 2.98 11.33 10.67
CA ASP A 215 2.07 12.36 10.15
C ASP A 215 2.79 13.33 9.19
N SER A 216 4.05 13.68 9.47
CA SER A 216 4.85 14.53 8.58
C SER A 216 5.12 13.87 7.24
N TYR A 217 5.52 12.59 7.23
CA TYR A 217 5.76 11.87 5.97
C TYR A 217 4.47 11.57 5.22
N ILE A 218 3.36 11.31 5.91
CA ILE A 218 2.03 11.18 5.27
C ILE A 218 1.64 12.49 4.58
N LYS A 219 1.94 13.66 5.15
CA LYS A 219 1.73 14.96 4.48
C LYS A 219 2.61 15.11 3.24
N PHE A 220 3.85 14.65 3.28
CA PHE A 220 4.72 14.64 2.09
C PHE A 220 4.22 13.68 1.02
N SER A 221 3.76 12.48 1.39
CA SER A 221 3.09 11.52 0.50
C SER A 221 1.86 12.14 -0.16
N LEU A 222 0.99 12.77 0.63
CA LEU A 222 -0.20 13.48 0.14
C LEU A 222 0.15 14.56 -0.88
N LYS A 223 1.15 15.41 -0.58
CA LYS A 223 1.62 16.45 -1.49
C LYS A 223 2.21 15.87 -2.78
N SER A 224 2.97 14.77 -2.67
CA SER A 224 3.53 14.03 -3.81
C SER A 224 2.41 13.51 -4.72
N SER A 225 1.41 12.84 -4.15
CA SER A 225 0.24 12.32 -4.87
C SER A 225 -0.57 13.43 -5.55
N LEU A 226 -0.88 14.52 -4.82
CA LEU A 226 -1.56 15.67 -5.40
C LEU A 226 -0.80 16.22 -6.60
N THR A 227 0.51 16.47 -6.43
CA THR A 227 1.37 17.01 -7.49
C THR A 227 1.42 16.09 -8.71
N ARG A 228 1.45 14.77 -8.49
CA ARG A 228 1.52 13.81 -9.60
C ARG A 228 0.21 13.78 -10.38
N ILE A 229 -0.94 13.85 -9.70
CA ILE A 229 -2.26 13.88 -10.33
C ILE A 229 -2.52 15.21 -11.05
N THR A 230 -2.23 16.35 -10.43
CA THR A 230 -2.54 17.66 -11.04
C THR A 230 -1.61 18.03 -12.21
N LYS A 231 -0.52 17.30 -12.39
CA LYS A 231 0.38 17.42 -13.55
C LYS A 231 -0.04 16.56 -14.75
N LEU A 232 -1.03 15.67 -14.59
CA LEU A 232 -1.62 14.97 -15.72
C LEU A 232 -2.35 16.01 -16.59
N LYS A 233 -2.12 15.92 -17.90
CA LYS A 233 -2.70 16.86 -18.88
C LYS A 233 -4.12 16.44 -19.24
#